data_AF-A0A2J7PBE9-F1
#
_entry.id   AF-A0A2J7PBE9-F1
#
_cell.length_a   1.000
_cell.length_b   1.000
_cell.length_c   1.000
_cell.angle_alpha   90.00
_cell.angle_beta   90.00
_cell.angle_gamma   90.00
#
_symmetry.space_group_name_H-M   'P 1'
#
loop_
_entity.id
_entity.type
_entity.pdbx_description
1 polymer ?
#
loop_
_entity_poly.entity_id
_entity_poly.type
_entity_poly.pdbx_seq_one_letter_code
_entity_poly.pdbx_strand_id
1 'polypeptide(L)'
;MRLFSCRAFAHSQNIYLVKKWLPALEKKLEHYSQGSHPDYRVFMSAEPTGTPATHIIPQGILESSIKITNEPPTGMQANLHKALDNFNQEALEMCSKEAEFKAILFSLCYFHAVVAERRKFGPQGWNKIYPFNVGDLNISVNVLYNYLEANSKVPWEDLRYLFGEIMYGGHITDDWNRRLCISYLEELVQPELVDGELTLAPGFPAPPNTDYIGYHAYIDEMMPPESPYLYGLHPNAEIGFLTTTSENLFRTVFEMQPRDAGASGGATVTPEEKVKQIVDEILEKLPVDFNMLEIMNKVEERTPYLIVAFQECERMNYLTGEMKRSLKELDFGLRGN
;
A
#
# COMPACT_ATOMS: atom_id res chain seq x y z
N MET A 1 4.78 34.98 -42.52
CA MET A 1 4.14 33.79 -41.91
C MET A 1 4.70 33.58 -40.52
N ARG A 2 4.18 34.26 -39.50
CA ARG A 2 4.49 34.01 -38.09
C ARG A 2 3.26 34.37 -37.25
N LEU A 3 2.30 33.45 -37.25
CA LEU A 3 1.20 33.40 -36.32
C LEU A 3 1.41 32.14 -35.48
N PHE A 4 1.86 32.30 -34.25
CA PHE A 4 1.48 31.41 -33.15
C PHE A 4 1.03 32.29 -32.00
N SER A 5 -0.12 32.93 -32.20
CA SER A 5 -1.02 33.30 -31.12
C SER A 5 -1.66 31.99 -30.65
N CYS A 6 -1.04 31.33 -29.68
CA CYS A 6 -1.64 30.17 -29.03
C CYS A 6 -1.81 30.46 -27.54
N ARG A 7 -3.05 30.78 -27.16
CA ARG A 7 -3.58 30.40 -25.84
C ARG A 7 -3.65 28.86 -25.82
N ALA A 8 -2.51 28.21 -25.69
CA ALA A 8 -2.41 26.75 -25.75
C ALA A 8 -2.19 26.19 -24.35
N PHE A 9 -3.15 25.38 -23.92
CA PHE A 9 -2.98 24.43 -22.84
C PHE A 9 -2.53 23.12 -23.47
N ALA A 10 -1.33 22.65 -23.13
CA ALA A 10 -0.88 21.31 -23.49
C ALA A 10 -1.09 20.39 -22.29
N HIS A 11 -1.90 19.35 -22.45
CA HIS A 11 -2.13 18.33 -21.42
C HIS A 11 -1.51 17.00 -21.87
N SER A 12 -0.55 16.49 -21.11
CA SER A 12 0.07 15.18 -21.33
C SER A 12 -0.22 14.26 -20.17
N GLN A 13 -0.89 13.15 -20.43
CA GLN A 13 -1.23 12.15 -19.43
C GLN A 13 -0.22 10.99 -19.41
N ASN A 14 -0.01 10.42 -18.23
CA ASN A 14 0.77 9.19 -18.01
C ASN A 14 2.21 9.26 -18.54
N ILE A 15 2.90 10.39 -18.29
CA ILE A 15 4.25 10.62 -18.84
C ILE A 15 5.29 9.62 -18.30
N TYR A 16 4.99 8.94 -17.19
CA TYR A 16 5.79 7.86 -16.62
C TYR A 16 5.88 6.62 -17.53
N LEU A 17 4.94 6.43 -18.47
CA LEU A 17 4.99 5.32 -19.42
C LEU A 17 5.98 5.56 -20.58
N VAL A 18 6.44 6.80 -20.79
CA VAL A 18 7.27 7.21 -21.94
C VAL A 18 8.69 7.61 -21.54
N LYS A 19 9.34 6.79 -20.70
CA LYS A 19 10.69 7.01 -20.14
C LYS A 19 11.72 7.54 -21.15
N LYS A 20 11.77 6.97 -22.36
CA LYS A 20 12.76 7.36 -23.39
C LYS A 20 12.55 8.77 -23.96
N TRP A 21 11.34 9.31 -23.87
CA TRP A 21 10.99 10.61 -24.43
C TRP A 21 11.22 11.76 -23.44
N LEU A 22 11.21 11.48 -22.14
CA LEU A 22 11.30 12.49 -21.09
C LEU A 22 12.54 13.42 -21.18
N PRO A 23 13.75 12.94 -21.52
CA PRO A 23 14.91 13.83 -21.69
C PRO A 23 14.77 14.78 -22.89
N ALA A 24 14.07 14.35 -23.94
CA ALA A 24 13.79 15.22 -25.09
C ALA A 24 12.69 16.23 -24.76
N LEU A 25 11.72 15.85 -23.93
CA LEU A 25 10.71 16.75 -23.41
C LEU A 25 11.33 17.84 -22.52
N GLU A 26 12.22 17.48 -21.60
CA GLU A 26 12.93 18.41 -20.72
C GLU A 26 13.63 19.53 -21.51
N LYS A 27 14.43 19.16 -22.51
CA LYS A 27 15.11 20.13 -23.39
C LYS A 27 14.15 21.05 -24.13
N LYS A 28 12.98 20.53 -24.55
CA LYS A 28 11.95 21.34 -25.20
C LYS A 28 11.30 22.30 -24.22
N LEU A 29 10.96 21.84 -23.02
CA LEU A 29 10.37 22.69 -21.97
C LEU A 29 11.32 23.83 -21.60
N GLU A 30 12.61 23.55 -21.43
CA GLU A 30 13.63 24.56 -21.16
C GLU A 30 13.72 25.58 -22.31
N HIS A 31 13.84 25.11 -23.56
CA HIS A 31 13.94 25.98 -24.72
C HIS A 31 12.70 26.87 -24.90
N TYR A 32 11.51 26.30 -24.80
CA TYR A 32 10.26 27.04 -24.99
C TYR A 32 9.82 27.83 -23.77
N SER A 33 10.41 27.61 -22.58
CA SER A 33 10.14 28.46 -21.42
C SER A 33 10.57 29.91 -21.67
N GLN A 34 11.66 30.11 -22.43
CA GLN A 34 12.21 31.42 -22.74
C GLN A 34 11.46 32.08 -23.91
N GLY A 35 10.87 33.26 -23.68
CA GLY A 35 10.14 34.00 -24.71
C GLY A 35 8.76 33.45 -25.07
N SER A 36 8.23 32.52 -24.26
CA SER A 36 6.84 32.07 -24.36
C SER A 36 5.84 33.16 -23.97
N HIS A 37 4.59 32.98 -24.38
CA HIS A 37 3.48 33.84 -23.97
C HIS A 37 3.27 33.75 -22.44
N PRO A 38 2.94 34.85 -21.73
CA PRO A 38 2.72 34.84 -20.28
C PRO A 38 1.68 33.82 -19.78
N ASP A 39 0.69 33.50 -20.61
CA ASP A 39 -0.36 32.51 -20.33
C ASP A 39 0.00 31.07 -20.76
N TYR A 40 1.21 30.83 -21.27
CA TYR A 40 1.62 29.49 -21.66
C TYR A 40 1.68 28.57 -20.43
N ARG A 41 0.97 27.43 -20.50
CA ARG A 41 0.93 26.43 -19.42
C ARG A 41 1.05 25.04 -20.03
N VAL A 42 1.86 24.21 -19.40
CA VAL A 42 1.98 22.78 -19.69
C VAL A 42 1.53 22.01 -18.46
N PHE A 43 0.54 21.15 -18.64
CA PHE A 43 0.06 20.24 -17.61
C PHE A 43 0.56 18.84 -17.92
N MET A 44 1.17 18.21 -16.93
CA MET A 44 1.71 16.86 -17.00
C MET A 44 1.12 16.05 -15.85
N SER A 45 0.61 14.85 -16.13
CA SER A 45 0.25 13.89 -15.08
C SER A 45 1.20 12.70 -15.10
N ALA A 46 1.67 12.32 -13.90
CA ALA A 46 2.49 11.15 -13.67
C ALA A 46 2.12 10.49 -12.35
N GLU A 47 2.26 9.16 -12.29
CA GLU A 47 2.24 8.47 -11.01
C GLU A 47 3.59 8.64 -10.30
N PRO A 48 3.60 8.86 -8.98
CA PRO A 48 4.82 8.91 -8.21
C PRO A 48 5.50 7.54 -8.23
N THR A 49 6.82 7.52 -8.38
CA THR A 49 7.59 6.27 -8.31
C THR A 49 7.81 5.86 -6.86
N GLY A 50 7.70 4.56 -6.57
CA GLY A 50 7.80 4.05 -5.20
C GLY A 50 9.17 4.24 -4.52
N THR A 51 10.23 4.48 -5.28
CA THR A 51 11.56 4.80 -4.72
C THR A 51 12.30 5.86 -5.55
N PRO A 52 13.21 6.65 -4.95
CA PRO A 52 14.05 7.60 -5.69
C PRO A 52 14.88 6.94 -6.81
N ALA A 53 15.39 5.73 -6.57
CA ALA A 53 16.21 4.99 -7.52
C ALA A 53 15.43 4.54 -8.78
N THR A 54 14.11 4.39 -8.66
CA THR A 54 13.23 4.03 -9.78
C THR A 54 12.60 5.24 -10.44
N HIS A 55 12.92 6.46 -9.98
CA HIS A 55 12.37 7.68 -10.54
C HIS A 55 12.83 7.90 -11.98
N ILE A 56 11.88 8.14 -12.87
CA ILE A 56 12.12 8.26 -14.31
C ILE A 56 11.90 9.67 -14.85
N ILE A 57 11.28 10.56 -14.06
CA ILE A 57 11.05 11.95 -14.47
C ILE A 57 12.37 12.70 -14.26
N PRO A 58 12.89 13.37 -15.31
CA PRO A 58 14.11 14.16 -15.21
C PRO A 58 14.00 15.24 -14.12
N GLN A 59 15.09 15.42 -13.39
CA GLN A 59 15.16 16.37 -12.28
C GLN A 59 14.83 17.80 -12.73
N GLY A 60 15.27 18.24 -13.91
CA GLY A 60 14.98 19.60 -14.39
C GLY A 60 13.49 19.83 -14.61
N ILE A 61 12.74 18.84 -15.10
CA ILE A 61 11.27 18.92 -15.21
C ILE A 61 10.64 19.08 -13.83
N LEU A 62 11.13 18.34 -12.83
CA LEU A 62 10.64 18.48 -11.47
C LEU A 62 10.97 19.86 -10.93
N GLU A 63 12.23 20.29 -10.93
CA GLU A 63 12.66 21.58 -10.40
C GLU A 63 11.92 22.76 -11.04
N SER A 64 11.69 22.72 -12.35
CA SER A 64 11.02 23.80 -13.09
C SER A 64 9.48 23.74 -13.06
N SER A 65 8.87 22.77 -12.37
CA SER A 65 7.42 22.59 -12.33
C SER A 65 6.80 22.88 -10.96
N ILE A 66 5.54 23.33 -11.00
CA ILE A 66 4.65 23.33 -9.85
C ILE A 66 4.10 21.91 -9.71
N LYS A 67 4.37 21.27 -8.57
CA LYS A 67 3.88 19.92 -8.29
C LYS A 67 2.56 20.03 -7.54
N ILE A 68 1.54 19.36 -8.06
CA ILE A 68 0.25 19.21 -7.41
C ILE A 68 0.05 17.70 -7.23
N THR A 69 -0.02 17.26 -5.98
CA THR A 69 -0.34 15.87 -5.64
C THR A 69 -1.84 15.76 -5.41
N ASN A 70 -2.48 14.82 -6.09
CA ASN A 70 -3.86 14.44 -5.82
C ASN A 70 -3.83 13.09 -5.07
N GLU A 71 -3.90 13.16 -3.76
CA GLU A 71 -3.98 11.97 -2.92
C GLU A 71 -5.45 11.65 -2.66
N PRO A 72 -5.87 10.37 -2.76
CA PRO A 72 -7.22 10.01 -2.35
C PRO A 72 -7.41 10.37 -0.87
N PRO A 73 -8.59 10.85 -0.48
CA PRO A 73 -8.84 11.16 0.92
C PRO A 73 -8.66 9.88 1.76
N THR A 74 -8.00 10.02 2.90
CA THR A 74 -7.63 8.91 3.77
C THR A 74 -8.63 8.74 4.91
N GLY A 75 -8.72 7.53 5.45
CA GLY A 75 -9.64 7.22 6.54
C GLY A 75 -10.96 6.61 6.08
N MET A 76 -11.68 5.99 7.02
CA MET A 76 -12.89 5.22 6.75
C MET A 76 -14.01 6.08 6.19
N GLN A 77 -14.28 7.23 6.82
CA GLN A 77 -15.40 8.11 6.45
C GLN A 77 -15.32 8.55 5.00
N ALA A 78 -14.18 9.09 4.59
CA ALA A 78 -14.02 9.59 3.23
C ALA A 78 -14.02 8.46 2.18
N ASN A 79 -13.45 7.30 2.50
CA ASN A 79 -13.50 6.14 1.59
C ASN A 79 -14.91 5.55 1.48
N LEU A 80 -15.70 5.58 2.56
CA LEU A 80 -17.08 5.11 2.52
C LEU A 80 -17.98 6.03 1.69
N HIS A 81 -17.85 7.35 1.85
CA HIS A 81 -18.51 8.30 0.93
C HIS A 81 -18.08 8.06 -0.51
N LYS A 82 -16.78 7.95 -0.76
CA LYS A 82 -16.25 7.69 -2.09
C LYS A 82 -16.75 6.37 -2.69
N ALA A 83 -16.97 5.34 -1.87
CA ALA A 83 -17.56 4.09 -2.31
C ALA A 83 -19.03 4.29 -2.72
N LEU A 84 -19.81 5.02 -1.92
CA LEU A 84 -21.21 5.34 -2.21
C LEU A 84 -21.39 6.29 -3.40
N ASP A 85 -20.47 7.22 -3.63
CA ASP A 85 -20.48 8.16 -4.76
C ASP A 85 -20.43 7.49 -6.14
N ASN A 86 -20.15 6.18 -6.19
CA ASN A 86 -20.25 5.38 -7.42
C ASN A 86 -21.70 5.03 -7.78
N PHE A 87 -22.64 5.31 -6.89
CA PHE A 87 -24.06 5.03 -7.02
C PHE A 87 -24.87 6.33 -6.89
N ASN A 88 -26.12 6.26 -7.34
CA ASN A 88 -27.06 7.38 -7.25
C ASN A 88 -28.41 6.86 -6.72
N GLN A 89 -29.38 7.77 -6.54
CA GLN A 89 -30.72 7.40 -6.05
C GLN A 89 -31.37 6.31 -6.92
N GLU A 90 -31.25 6.43 -8.25
CA GLU A 90 -31.83 5.46 -9.18
C GLU A 90 -31.23 4.05 -8.99
N ALA A 91 -29.93 3.96 -8.75
CA ALA A 91 -29.25 2.70 -8.46
C ALA A 91 -29.72 2.10 -7.14
N LEU A 92 -29.99 2.91 -6.11
CA LEU A 92 -30.51 2.41 -4.84
C LEU A 92 -31.96 1.90 -4.94
N GLU A 93 -32.74 2.39 -5.89
CA GLU A 93 -34.15 2.06 -6.11
C GLU A 93 -34.36 1.06 -7.27
N MET A 94 -33.29 0.54 -7.86
CA MET A 94 -33.39 -0.31 -9.05
C MET A 94 -33.96 -1.72 -8.77
N CYS A 95 -33.85 -2.20 -7.53
CA CYS A 95 -34.24 -3.55 -7.14
C CYS A 95 -35.65 -3.59 -6.53
N SER A 96 -36.43 -4.60 -6.89
CA SER A 96 -37.76 -4.88 -6.33
C SER A 96 -37.73 -5.17 -4.82
N LYS A 97 -36.59 -5.64 -4.30
CA LYS A 97 -36.31 -5.87 -2.87
C LYS A 97 -35.42 -4.77 -2.32
N GLU A 98 -36.00 -3.58 -2.26
CA GLU A 98 -35.26 -2.34 -1.99
C GLU A 98 -34.52 -2.37 -0.64
N ALA A 99 -35.18 -2.86 0.42
CA ALA A 99 -34.60 -2.90 1.77
C ALA A 99 -33.37 -3.80 1.83
N GLU A 100 -33.47 -5.03 1.31
CA GLU A 100 -32.37 -5.99 1.27
C GLU A 100 -31.24 -5.51 0.36
N PHE A 101 -31.58 -4.97 -0.80
CA PHE A 101 -30.60 -4.47 -1.76
C PHE A 101 -29.79 -3.31 -1.18
N LYS A 102 -30.46 -2.29 -0.63
CA LYS A 102 -29.79 -1.12 -0.07
C LYS A 102 -28.92 -1.46 1.15
N ALA A 103 -29.41 -2.35 2.02
CA ALA A 103 -28.66 -2.79 3.19
C ALA A 103 -27.36 -3.51 2.80
N ILE A 104 -27.44 -4.46 1.86
CA ILE A 104 -26.26 -5.20 1.37
C ILE A 104 -25.33 -4.29 0.55
N LEU A 105 -25.87 -3.37 -0.26
CA LEU A 105 -25.07 -2.39 -1.01
C LEU A 105 -24.25 -1.50 -0.07
N PHE A 106 -24.86 -0.98 1.00
CA PHE A 106 -24.13 -0.19 1.99
C PHE A 106 -23.04 -1.00 2.68
N SER A 107 -23.36 -2.24 3.08
CA SER A 107 -22.37 -3.16 3.66
C SER A 107 -21.22 -3.47 2.69
N LEU A 108 -21.49 -3.61 1.39
CA LEU A 108 -20.45 -3.75 0.36
C LEU A 108 -19.60 -2.49 0.20
N CYS A 109 -20.19 -1.30 0.30
CA CYS A 109 -19.43 -0.04 0.29
C CYS A 109 -18.51 0.06 1.51
N TYR A 110 -19.00 -0.35 2.69
CA TYR A 110 -18.21 -0.45 3.92
C TYR A 110 -17.06 -1.45 3.76
N PHE A 111 -17.36 -2.65 3.29
CA PHE A 111 -16.37 -3.67 2.99
C PHE A 111 -15.30 -3.16 2.00
N HIS A 112 -15.71 -2.48 0.93
CA HIS A 112 -14.80 -1.89 -0.04
C HIS A 112 -13.84 -0.87 0.60
N ALA A 113 -14.38 0.02 1.45
CA ALA A 113 -13.59 0.99 2.21
C ALA A 113 -12.60 0.29 3.17
N VAL A 114 -13.04 -0.78 3.86
CA VAL A 114 -12.20 -1.59 4.74
C VAL A 114 -11.03 -2.19 3.95
N VAL A 115 -11.29 -2.93 2.87
CA VAL A 115 -10.22 -3.64 2.14
C VAL A 115 -9.21 -2.68 1.50
N ALA A 116 -9.67 -1.50 1.06
CA ALA A 116 -8.83 -0.46 0.47
C ALA A 116 -7.91 0.20 1.50
N GLU A 117 -8.43 0.57 2.67
CA GLU A 117 -7.67 1.28 3.70
C GLU A 117 -6.81 0.33 4.55
N ARG A 118 -7.21 -0.94 4.69
CA ARG A 118 -6.51 -1.93 5.52
C ARG A 118 -5.05 -2.12 5.13
N ARG A 119 -4.66 -1.81 3.88
CA ARG A 119 -3.26 -1.81 3.42
C ARG A 119 -2.33 -0.90 4.24
N LYS A 120 -2.87 0.12 4.93
CA LYS A 120 -2.08 1.05 5.77
C LYS A 120 -1.47 0.37 7.01
N PHE A 121 -2.03 -0.77 7.44
CA PHE A 121 -1.55 -1.52 8.60
C PHE A 121 -0.49 -2.59 8.26
N GLY A 122 0.09 -2.54 7.04
CA GLY A 122 1.12 -3.48 6.62
C GLY A 122 0.66 -4.95 6.72
N PRO A 123 1.53 -5.88 7.16
CA PRO A 123 1.20 -7.31 7.30
C PRO A 123 0.04 -7.61 8.26
N GLN A 124 -0.24 -6.75 9.24
CA GLN A 124 -1.40 -6.91 10.12
C GLN A 124 -2.72 -6.64 9.37
N GLY A 125 -2.66 -5.81 8.33
CA GLY A 125 -3.78 -5.57 7.43
C GLY A 125 -3.84 -6.61 6.32
N TRP A 126 -2.82 -6.62 5.47
CA TRP A 126 -2.66 -7.55 4.34
C TRP A 126 -1.21 -8.01 4.21
N ASN A 127 -0.97 -9.30 4.01
CA ASN A 127 0.39 -9.81 3.75
C ASN A 127 0.99 -9.25 2.43
N LYS A 128 0.13 -8.85 1.47
CA LYS A 128 0.53 -8.31 0.16
C LYS A 128 -0.41 -7.17 -0.23
N ILE A 129 0.05 -6.26 -1.09
CA ILE A 129 -0.79 -5.19 -1.64
C ILE A 129 -1.60 -5.77 -2.80
N TYR A 130 -2.93 -5.68 -2.70
CA TYR A 130 -3.86 -6.10 -3.75
C TYR A 130 -4.47 -4.89 -4.46
N PRO A 131 -4.67 -4.95 -5.79
CA PRO A 131 -5.17 -3.84 -6.59
C PRO A 131 -6.71 -3.78 -6.60
N PHE A 132 -7.34 -3.76 -5.42
CA PHE A 132 -8.79 -3.58 -5.32
C PHE A 132 -9.19 -2.24 -5.93
N ASN A 133 -10.23 -2.26 -6.75
CA ASN A 133 -10.67 -1.09 -7.50
C ASN A 133 -12.20 -0.93 -7.46
N VAL A 134 -12.68 0.24 -7.86
CA VAL A 134 -14.11 0.58 -7.89
C VAL A 134 -14.91 -0.35 -8.81
N GLY A 135 -14.27 -0.90 -9.85
CA GLY A 135 -14.89 -1.90 -10.71
C GLY A 135 -15.31 -3.16 -9.96
N ASP A 136 -14.52 -3.62 -8.99
CA ASP A 136 -14.88 -4.77 -8.14
C ASP A 136 -16.17 -4.48 -7.36
N LEU A 137 -16.29 -3.28 -6.78
CA LEU A 137 -17.50 -2.84 -6.07
C LEU A 137 -18.71 -2.75 -7.01
N ASN A 138 -18.57 -2.08 -8.16
CA ASN A 138 -19.67 -1.89 -9.11
C ASN A 138 -20.18 -3.22 -9.67
N ILE A 139 -19.27 -4.15 -10.00
CA ILE A 139 -19.65 -5.47 -10.49
C ILE A 139 -20.31 -6.29 -9.36
N SER A 140 -19.81 -6.22 -8.13
CA SER A 140 -20.46 -6.84 -6.97
C SER A 140 -21.90 -6.35 -6.77
N VAL A 141 -22.16 -5.05 -6.90
CA VAL A 141 -23.52 -4.49 -6.79
C VAL A 141 -24.42 -4.94 -7.95
N ASN A 142 -23.90 -5.02 -9.18
CA ASN A 142 -24.65 -5.58 -10.29
C ASN A 142 -24.99 -7.07 -10.09
N VAL A 143 -24.06 -7.85 -9.53
CA VAL A 143 -24.32 -9.26 -9.18
C VAL A 143 -25.35 -9.36 -8.07
N LEU A 144 -25.27 -8.51 -7.05
CA LEU A 144 -26.27 -8.40 -6.00
C LEU A 144 -27.67 -8.20 -6.59
N TYR A 145 -27.84 -7.20 -7.46
CA TYR A 145 -29.11 -6.91 -8.13
C TYR A 145 -29.66 -8.15 -8.85
N ASN A 146 -28.84 -8.75 -9.71
CA ASN A 146 -29.27 -9.92 -10.50
C ASN A 146 -29.69 -11.11 -9.62
N TYR A 147 -28.96 -11.37 -8.53
CA TYR A 147 -29.28 -12.47 -7.62
C TYR A 147 -30.52 -12.20 -6.77
N LEU A 148 -30.75 -10.95 -6.36
CA LEU A 148 -31.95 -10.60 -5.62
C LEU A 148 -33.20 -10.65 -6.50
N GLU A 149 -33.13 -10.26 -7.77
CA GLU A 149 -34.24 -10.35 -8.73
C GLU A 149 -34.56 -11.80 -9.12
N ALA A 150 -33.53 -12.64 -9.30
CA ALA A 150 -33.71 -14.01 -9.76
C ALA A 150 -34.25 -14.97 -8.68
N ASN A 151 -34.10 -14.63 -7.40
CA ASN A 151 -34.46 -15.51 -6.28
C ASN A 151 -35.63 -14.92 -5.49
N SER A 152 -36.38 -15.72 -4.73
CA SER A 152 -37.45 -15.18 -3.85
C SER A 152 -36.90 -14.73 -2.50
N LYS A 153 -35.88 -15.42 -1.99
CA LYS A 153 -35.15 -15.10 -0.74
C LYS A 153 -33.73 -14.66 -1.05
N VAL A 154 -33.10 -13.96 -0.12
CA VAL A 154 -31.69 -13.55 -0.25
C VAL A 154 -30.78 -14.79 -0.17
N PRO A 155 -29.99 -15.09 -1.22
CA PRO A 155 -29.08 -16.23 -1.21
C PRO A 155 -27.74 -15.84 -0.55
N TRP A 156 -27.73 -15.76 0.78
CA TRP A 156 -26.60 -15.24 1.58
C TRP A 156 -25.27 -15.96 1.34
N GLU A 157 -25.29 -17.29 1.23
CA GLU A 157 -24.07 -18.08 0.97
C GLU A 157 -23.51 -17.82 -0.42
N ASP A 158 -24.36 -17.80 -1.45
CA ASP A 158 -23.95 -17.55 -2.83
C ASP A 158 -23.37 -16.14 -2.99
N LEU A 159 -24.02 -15.13 -2.38
CA LEU A 159 -23.53 -13.74 -2.43
C LEU A 159 -22.16 -13.61 -1.75
N ARG A 160 -21.98 -14.19 -0.56
CA ARG A 160 -20.68 -14.19 0.14
C ARG A 160 -19.61 -14.90 -0.67
N TYR A 161 -19.93 -16.04 -1.28
CA TYR A 161 -19.02 -16.75 -2.16
C TYR A 161 -18.63 -15.90 -3.38
N LEU A 162 -19.61 -15.31 -4.08
CA LEU A 162 -19.34 -14.47 -5.26
C LEU A 162 -18.46 -13.27 -4.92
N PHE A 163 -18.77 -12.56 -3.84
CA PHE A 163 -17.98 -11.39 -3.44
C PHE A 163 -16.59 -11.78 -2.96
N GLY A 164 -16.49 -12.81 -2.12
CA GLY A 164 -15.27 -13.17 -1.40
C GLY A 164 -14.31 -14.03 -2.20
N GLU A 165 -14.82 -15.00 -2.96
CA GLU A 165 -13.99 -15.94 -3.72
C GLU A 165 -13.73 -15.46 -5.15
N ILE A 166 -14.73 -14.83 -5.79
CA ILE A 166 -14.65 -14.48 -7.21
C ILE A 166 -14.27 -13.01 -7.41
N MET A 167 -15.04 -12.07 -6.86
CA MET A 167 -14.80 -10.64 -7.12
C MET A 167 -13.52 -10.14 -6.45
N TYR A 168 -13.49 -10.11 -5.12
CA TYR A 168 -12.32 -9.65 -4.38
C TYR A 168 -11.28 -10.76 -4.26
N GLY A 169 -11.72 -12.00 -4.04
CA GLY A 169 -10.85 -13.18 -3.98
C GLY A 169 -10.06 -13.44 -5.27
N GLY A 170 -10.57 -13.00 -6.43
CA GLY A 170 -9.82 -13.12 -7.70
C GLY A 170 -8.48 -12.40 -7.70
N HIS A 171 -8.32 -11.36 -6.87
CA HIS A 171 -7.06 -10.62 -6.70
C HIS A 171 -6.11 -11.26 -5.67
N ILE A 172 -6.66 -12.08 -4.77
CA ILE A 172 -5.95 -12.54 -3.58
C ILE A 172 -5.25 -13.87 -3.85
N THR A 173 -3.92 -13.81 -3.83
CA THR A 173 -3.04 -14.98 -4.06
C THR A 173 -2.55 -15.68 -2.80
N ASP A 174 -2.82 -15.11 -1.62
CA ASP A 174 -2.38 -15.66 -0.33
C ASP A 174 -3.58 -16.26 0.41
N ASP A 175 -3.48 -17.52 0.83
CA ASP A 175 -4.62 -18.25 1.43
C ASP A 175 -5.10 -17.62 2.75
N TRP A 176 -4.18 -17.05 3.54
CA TRP A 176 -4.54 -16.37 4.79
C TRP A 176 -5.29 -15.07 4.53
N ASN A 177 -4.83 -14.27 3.57
CA ASN A 177 -5.56 -13.09 3.13
C ASN A 177 -6.91 -13.47 2.48
N ARG A 178 -6.99 -14.60 1.77
CA ARG A 178 -8.24 -15.07 1.17
C ARG A 178 -9.25 -15.42 2.25
N ARG A 179 -8.82 -16.17 3.27
CA ARG A 179 -9.62 -16.46 4.46
C ARG A 179 -10.10 -15.19 5.16
N LEU A 180 -9.22 -14.21 5.35
CA LEU A 180 -9.58 -12.93 5.95
C LEU A 180 -10.68 -12.21 5.14
N CYS A 181 -10.54 -12.15 3.82
CA CYS A 181 -11.53 -11.55 2.92
C CYS A 181 -12.90 -12.21 3.03
N ILE A 182 -12.93 -13.55 3.09
CA ILE A 182 -14.17 -14.32 3.26
C ILE A 182 -14.77 -14.04 4.62
N SER A 183 -13.98 -14.07 5.70
CA SER A 183 -14.46 -13.80 7.06
C SER A 183 -15.06 -12.40 7.21
N TYR A 184 -14.55 -11.39 6.51
CA TYR A 184 -15.22 -10.08 6.47
C TYR A 184 -16.63 -10.17 5.91
N LEU A 185 -16.82 -10.88 4.81
CA LEU A 185 -18.13 -11.00 4.18
C LEU A 185 -19.06 -11.91 5.00
N GLU A 186 -18.51 -12.90 5.72
CA GLU A 186 -19.26 -13.69 6.68
C GLU A 186 -19.81 -12.84 7.82
N GLU A 187 -19.07 -11.85 8.31
CA GLU A 187 -19.49 -10.95 9.39
C GLU A 187 -20.34 -9.76 8.91
N LEU A 188 -20.09 -9.24 7.71
CA LEU A 188 -20.74 -8.03 7.20
C LEU A 188 -22.01 -8.30 6.38
N VAL A 189 -22.16 -9.50 5.82
CA VAL A 189 -23.25 -9.87 4.92
C VAL A 189 -24.05 -11.03 5.53
N GLN A 190 -24.83 -10.70 6.56
CA GLN A 190 -25.66 -11.64 7.32
C GLN A 190 -27.15 -11.24 7.29
N PRO A 191 -28.09 -12.18 7.56
CA PRO A 191 -29.52 -11.87 7.68
C PRO A 191 -29.85 -10.68 8.60
N GLU A 192 -29.14 -10.57 9.72
CA GLU A 192 -29.26 -9.53 10.75
C GLU A 192 -29.05 -8.11 10.20
N LEU A 193 -28.40 -8.00 9.03
CA LEU A 193 -28.23 -6.74 8.31
C LEU A 193 -29.58 -6.15 7.87
N VAL A 194 -30.52 -7.00 7.44
CA VAL A 194 -31.86 -6.58 6.99
C VAL A 194 -32.76 -6.30 8.19
N ASP A 195 -32.56 -7.03 9.28
CA ASP A 195 -33.30 -6.85 10.53
C ASP A 195 -32.86 -5.59 11.30
N GLY A 196 -31.76 -4.96 10.89
CA GLY A 196 -31.22 -3.72 11.50
C GLY A 196 -30.50 -3.95 12.83
N GLU A 197 -30.16 -5.21 13.15
CA GLU A 197 -29.49 -5.60 14.38
C GLU A 197 -27.96 -5.70 14.21
N LEU A 198 -27.48 -5.74 12.97
CA LEU A 198 -26.05 -5.86 12.66
C LEU A 198 -25.29 -4.56 12.92
N THR A 199 -24.09 -4.72 13.46
CA THR A 199 -23.13 -3.63 13.68
C THR A 199 -21.90 -3.82 12.80
N LEU A 200 -21.61 -2.87 11.91
CA LEU A 200 -20.51 -2.95 10.93
C LEU A 200 -19.13 -2.84 11.59
N ALA A 201 -19.06 -2.06 12.67
CA ALA A 201 -17.91 -1.99 13.57
C ALA A 201 -18.35 -1.51 14.95
N PRO A 202 -17.59 -1.76 16.03
CA PRO A 202 -17.92 -1.26 17.36
C PRO A 202 -18.26 0.24 17.36
N GLY A 203 -19.51 0.57 17.71
CA GLY A 203 -20.01 1.95 17.71
C GLY A 203 -20.53 2.46 16.35
N PHE A 204 -20.62 1.60 15.33
CA PHE A 204 -21.16 1.92 14.01
C PHE A 204 -22.18 0.86 13.56
N PRO A 205 -23.47 1.02 13.90
CA PRO A 205 -24.52 0.12 13.46
C PRO A 205 -24.71 0.14 11.93
N ALA A 206 -25.38 -0.86 11.37
CA ALA A 206 -25.83 -0.77 9.99
C ALA A 206 -26.89 0.33 9.86
N PRO A 207 -26.88 1.15 8.80
CA PRO A 207 -27.85 2.21 8.63
C PRO A 207 -29.25 1.66 8.37
N PRO A 208 -30.31 2.36 8.83
CA PRO A 208 -31.67 2.04 8.43
C PRO A 208 -31.85 2.26 6.92
N ASN A 209 -32.92 1.69 6.34
CA ASN A 209 -33.27 1.96 4.95
C ASN A 209 -33.59 3.46 4.78
N THR A 210 -32.85 4.12 3.89
CA THR A 210 -32.99 5.55 3.61
C THR A 210 -32.63 5.86 2.15
N ASP A 211 -32.65 7.13 1.77
CA ASP A 211 -32.26 7.60 0.44
C ASP A 211 -30.74 7.87 0.34
N TYR A 212 -30.26 8.19 -0.86
CA TYR A 212 -28.84 8.45 -1.12
C TYR A 212 -28.30 9.55 -0.20
N ILE A 213 -29.03 10.65 -0.05
CA ILE A 213 -28.64 11.77 0.81
C ILE A 213 -28.62 11.33 2.28
N GLY A 214 -29.60 10.54 2.71
CA GLY A 214 -29.70 9.97 4.03
C GLY A 214 -28.54 9.05 4.38
N TYR A 215 -28.02 8.27 3.42
CA TYR A 215 -26.82 7.45 3.67
C TYR A 215 -25.57 8.30 3.88
N HIS A 216 -25.39 9.37 3.11
CA HIS A 216 -24.30 10.31 3.35
C HIS A 216 -24.43 11.00 4.72
N ALA A 217 -25.63 11.49 5.06
CA ALA A 217 -25.89 12.10 6.37
C ALA A 217 -25.64 11.12 7.52
N TYR A 218 -26.04 9.85 7.36
CA TYR A 218 -25.80 8.81 8.35
C TYR A 218 -24.30 8.60 8.61
N ILE A 219 -23.48 8.61 7.57
CA ILE A 219 -22.02 8.48 7.69
C ILE A 219 -21.45 9.66 8.49
N ASP A 220 -21.88 10.87 8.16
CA ASP A 220 -21.38 12.09 8.84
C ASP A 220 -21.79 12.16 10.31
N GLU A 221 -22.98 11.66 10.66
CA GLU A 221 -23.54 11.75 12.01
C GLU A 221 -23.17 10.57 12.91
N MET A 222 -23.15 9.35 12.37
CA MET A 222 -23.08 8.12 13.17
C MET A 222 -21.71 7.45 13.14
N MET A 223 -20.83 7.78 12.18
CA MET A 223 -19.51 7.15 12.14
C MET A 223 -18.66 7.58 13.35
N PRO A 224 -18.12 6.63 14.14
CA PRO A 224 -17.25 6.98 15.25
C PRO A 224 -15.90 7.53 14.73
N PRO A 225 -15.13 8.20 15.59
CA PRO A 225 -13.77 8.63 15.24
C PRO A 225 -12.95 7.47 14.67
N GLU A 226 -12.14 7.80 13.66
CA GLU A 226 -11.24 6.87 13.00
C GLU A 226 -10.46 6.03 14.02
N SER A 227 -10.60 4.72 13.94
CA SER A 227 -9.89 3.78 14.81
C SER A 227 -9.68 2.43 14.12
N PRO A 228 -8.70 1.61 14.55
CA PRO A 228 -8.50 0.26 14.00
C PRO A 228 -9.75 -0.63 14.07
N TYR A 229 -10.67 -0.36 15.00
CA TYR A 229 -11.93 -1.09 15.11
C TYR A 229 -12.82 -0.99 13.86
N LEU A 230 -12.82 0.15 13.17
CA LEU A 230 -13.53 0.31 11.90
C LEU A 230 -13.01 -0.68 10.85
N TYR A 231 -11.76 -1.09 10.97
CA TYR A 231 -11.15 -2.09 10.10
C TYR A 231 -11.23 -3.49 10.70
N GLY A 232 -11.90 -3.76 11.82
CA GLY A 232 -11.82 -5.06 12.50
C GLY A 232 -10.42 -5.41 13.00
N LEU A 233 -9.63 -4.40 13.39
CA LEU A 233 -8.32 -4.54 14.02
C LEU A 233 -8.36 -4.13 15.49
N HIS A 234 -7.44 -4.68 16.26
CA HIS A 234 -7.19 -4.24 17.63
C HIS A 234 -6.55 -2.83 17.63
N PRO A 235 -6.86 -1.94 18.60
CA PRO A 235 -6.30 -0.59 18.70
C PRO A 235 -4.77 -0.51 18.62
N ASN A 236 -4.06 -1.54 19.12
CA ASN A 236 -2.60 -1.62 19.03
C ASN A 236 -2.06 -1.58 17.59
N ALA A 237 -2.87 -1.89 16.58
CA ALA A 237 -2.46 -1.76 15.17
C ALA A 237 -2.14 -0.31 14.80
N GLU A 238 -2.79 0.66 15.45
CA GLU A 238 -2.52 2.09 15.26
C GLU A 238 -1.12 2.47 15.73
N ILE A 239 -0.65 1.89 16.84
CA ILE A 239 0.69 2.15 17.37
C ILE A 239 1.75 1.80 16.33
N GLY A 240 1.63 0.62 15.69
CA GLY A 240 2.55 0.19 14.64
C GLY A 240 2.52 1.11 13.43
N PHE A 241 1.31 1.43 12.94
CA PHE A 241 1.11 2.36 11.83
C PHE A 241 1.72 3.74 12.10
N LEU A 242 1.42 4.35 13.24
CA LEU A 242 1.94 5.67 13.61
C LEU A 242 3.45 5.65 13.82
N THR A 243 4.01 4.56 14.34
CA THR A 243 5.46 4.40 14.50
C THR A 243 6.15 4.39 13.14
N THR A 244 5.71 3.55 12.20
CA THR A 244 6.28 3.49 10.85
C THR A 244 6.11 4.81 10.09
N THR A 245 4.95 5.45 10.18
CA THR A 245 4.74 6.78 9.57
C THR A 245 5.71 7.82 10.16
N SER A 246 5.92 7.80 11.47
CA SER A 246 6.86 8.71 12.14
C SER A 246 8.31 8.44 11.74
N GLU A 247 8.73 7.17 11.68
CA GLU A 247 10.07 6.78 11.20
C GLU A 247 10.32 7.24 9.77
N ASN A 248 9.33 7.08 8.88
CA ASN A 248 9.40 7.55 7.50
C ASN A 248 9.57 9.07 7.45
N LEU A 249 8.78 9.81 8.24
CA LEU A 249 8.89 11.25 8.36
C LEU A 249 10.29 11.67 8.84
N PHE A 250 10.80 11.06 9.91
CA PHE A 250 12.13 11.36 10.43
C PHE A 250 13.22 11.08 9.40
N ARG A 251 13.14 9.95 8.69
CA ARG A 251 14.10 9.63 7.61
C ARG A 251 14.09 10.71 6.52
N THR A 252 12.92 11.15 6.05
CA THR A 252 12.82 12.23 5.08
C THR A 252 13.39 13.55 5.63
N VAL A 253 13.14 13.87 6.90
CA VAL A 253 13.73 15.06 7.55
C VAL A 253 15.26 14.96 7.61
N PHE A 254 15.82 13.81 7.94
CA PHE A 254 17.26 13.59 7.96
C PHE A 254 17.89 13.69 6.57
N GLU A 255 17.21 13.19 5.54
CA GLU A 255 17.67 13.31 4.14
C GLU A 255 17.70 14.76 3.65
N MET A 256 16.86 15.63 4.22
CA MET A 256 16.86 17.07 3.91
C MET A 256 17.91 17.88 4.68
N GLN A 257 18.56 17.31 5.70
CA GLN A 257 19.56 18.05 6.47
C GLN A 257 20.84 18.29 5.63
N PRO A 258 21.41 19.51 5.68
CA PRO A 258 22.69 19.78 5.03
C PRO A 258 23.78 18.89 5.63
N ARG A 259 24.42 18.08 4.78
CA ARG A 259 25.49 17.16 5.22
C ARG A 259 26.68 17.85 5.87
N ASP A 260 26.83 19.16 5.66
CA ASP A 260 27.93 19.99 6.17
C ASP A 260 27.64 20.66 7.53
N ALA A 261 26.42 20.59 8.07
CA ALA A 261 26.04 21.35 9.27
C ALA A 261 26.45 20.72 10.61
N GLY A 262 27.13 19.56 10.62
CA GLY A 262 27.48 18.82 11.82
C GLY A 262 28.95 18.92 12.29
N ALA A 263 29.83 19.60 11.55
CA ALA A 263 31.28 19.50 11.73
C ALA A 263 31.94 20.73 12.41
N SER A 264 31.33 21.28 13.45
CA SER A 264 32.02 22.27 14.29
C SER A 264 31.83 21.95 15.78
N GLY A 265 32.83 21.30 16.39
CA GLY A 265 32.96 21.33 17.86
C GLY A 265 33.32 20.05 18.62
N GLY A 266 33.79 18.97 18.00
CA GLY A 266 34.31 17.81 18.74
C GLY A 266 35.22 16.96 17.86
N ALA A 267 36.10 16.15 18.45
CA ALA A 267 36.94 15.19 17.72
C ALA A 267 36.05 14.22 16.93
N THR A 268 35.71 14.60 15.70
CA THR A 268 34.83 13.84 14.83
C THR A 268 35.63 12.73 14.19
N VAL A 269 35.43 11.52 14.70
CA VAL A 269 35.79 10.26 14.01
C VAL A 269 35.36 10.40 12.56
N THR A 270 36.31 10.25 11.63
CA THR A 270 36.01 10.40 10.20
C THR A 270 34.99 9.34 9.77
N PRO A 271 34.20 9.59 8.70
CA PRO A 271 33.28 8.58 8.17
C PRO A 271 33.99 7.23 7.93
N GLU A 272 35.21 7.25 7.43
CA GLU A 272 36.04 6.08 7.18
C GLU A 272 36.42 5.35 8.47
N GLU A 273 36.80 6.08 9.52
CA GLU A 273 37.10 5.51 10.83
C GLU A 273 35.86 4.89 11.49
N LYS A 274 34.68 5.52 11.33
CA LYS A 274 33.42 4.94 11.81
C LYS A 274 33.06 3.66 11.08
N VAL A 275 33.18 3.65 9.74
CA VAL A 275 32.95 2.45 8.94
C VAL A 275 33.90 1.35 9.36
N LYS A 276 35.18 1.67 9.57
CA LYS A 276 36.18 0.71 10.05
C LYS A 276 35.82 0.12 11.41
N GLN A 277 35.42 0.95 12.38
CA GLN A 277 34.98 0.47 13.69
C GLN A 277 33.80 -0.52 13.58
N ILE A 278 32.83 -0.23 12.70
CA ILE A 278 31.69 -1.12 12.46
C ILE A 278 32.14 -2.43 11.79
N VAL A 279 33.05 -2.36 10.81
CA VAL A 279 33.60 -3.54 10.14
C VAL A 279 34.32 -4.44 11.14
N ASP A 280 35.17 -3.87 11.99
CA ASP A 280 35.90 -4.60 13.03
C ASP A 280 34.92 -5.24 14.04
N GLU A 281 33.90 -4.50 14.48
CA GLU A 281 32.86 -5.01 15.40
C GLU A 281 32.07 -6.19 14.79
N ILE A 282 31.71 -6.11 13.50
CA ILE A 282 31.01 -7.20 12.81
C ILE A 282 31.94 -8.41 12.66
N LEU A 283 33.20 -8.19 12.27
CA LEU A 283 34.18 -9.27 12.12
C LEU A 283 34.43 -10.01 13.45
N GLU A 284 34.47 -9.30 14.57
CA GLU A 284 34.64 -9.88 15.91
C GLU A 284 33.41 -10.70 16.35
N LYS A 285 32.20 -10.24 15.98
CA LYS A 285 30.93 -10.93 16.32
C LYS A 285 30.62 -12.12 15.43
N LEU A 286 31.28 -12.27 14.28
CA LEU A 286 31.02 -13.38 13.37
C LEU A 286 31.44 -14.71 14.01
N PRO A 287 30.57 -15.73 13.98
CA PRO A 287 30.89 -17.02 14.58
C PRO A 287 32.05 -17.71 13.85
N VAL A 288 32.72 -18.59 14.60
CA VAL A 288 33.77 -19.48 14.05
C VAL A 288 33.09 -20.56 13.22
N ASP A 289 33.74 -20.92 12.12
CA ASP A 289 33.22 -21.93 11.19
C ASP A 289 33.06 -23.28 11.90
N PHE A 290 31.97 -23.97 11.61
CA PHE A 290 31.72 -25.32 12.09
C PHE A 290 32.74 -26.28 11.49
N ASN A 291 33.45 -27.03 12.33
CA ASN A 291 34.32 -28.12 11.86
C ASN A 291 33.46 -29.32 11.44
N MET A 292 33.07 -29.35 10.17
CA MET A 292 32.17 -30.36 9.62
C MET A 292 32.72 -31.78 9.79
N LEU A 293 34.03 -31.98 9.66
CA LEU A 293 34.66 -33.29 9.84
C LEU A 293 34.50 -33.79 11.28
N GLU A 294 34.73 -32.92 12.26
CA GLU A 294 34.57 -33.29 13.67
C GLU A 294 33.11 -33.58 14.01
N ILE A 295 32.18 -32.74 13.55
CA ILE A 295 30.75 -32.86 13.83
C ILE A 295 30.16 -34.12 13.19
N MET A 296 30.54 -34.44 11.94
CA MET A 296 30.07 -35.63 11.24
C MET A 296 30.64 -36.92 11.83
N ASN A 297 31.87 -36.89 12.36
CA ASN A 297 32.52 -38.06 12.96
C ASN A 297 32.00 -38.37 14.38
N LYS A 298 31.42 -37.39 15.08
CA LYS A 298 30.78 -37.60 16.40
C LYS A 298 29.42 -38.28 16.34
N VAL A 299 28.86 -38.46 15.15
CA VAL A 299 27.52 -39.01 14.94
C VAL A 299 27.61 -40.41 14.35
N GLU A 300 27.23 -41.40 15.15
CA GLU A 300 27.25 -42.82 14.75
C GLU A 300 26.04 -43.20 13.87
N GLU A 301 24.84 -42.71 14.23
CA GLU A 301 23.61 -42.97 13.48
C GLU A 301 23.10 -41.69 12.80
N ARG A 302 22.94 -41.74 11.47
CA ARG A 302 22.49 -40.59 10.68
C ARG A 302 20.99 -40.62 10.48
N THR A 303 20.28 -39.81 11.25
CA THR A 303 18.86 -39.54 11.05
C THR A 303 18.66 -38.40 10.04
N PRO A 304 17.49 -38.30 9.39
CA PRO A 304 17.19 -37.19 8.47
C PRO A 304 17.37 -35.78 9.08
N TYR A 305 17.04 -35.61 10.37
CA TYR A 305 17.23 -34.34 11.07
C TYR A 305 18.71 -33.97 11.23
N LEU A 306 19.59 -34.95 11.48
CA LEU A 306 21.04 -34.72 11.58
C LEU A 306 21.65 -34.35 10.23
N ILE A 307 21.13 -34.92 9.13
CA ILE A 307 21.55 -34.55 7.78
C ILE A 307 21.18 -33.08 7.49
N VAL A 308 19.96 -32.66 7.84
CA VAL A 308 19.56 -31.25 7.70
C VAL A 308 20.46 -30.34 8.55
N ALA A 309 20.76 -30.72 9.80
CA ALA A 309 21.66 -29.94 10.65
C ALA A 309 23.06 -29.79 10.03
N PHE A 310 23.62 -30.84 9.43
CA PHE A 310 24.91 -30.74 8.73
C PHE A 310 24.83 -29.78 7.53
N GLN A 311 23.75 -29.84 6.75
CA GLN A 311 23.55 -28.93 5.62
C GLN A 311 23.41 -27.47 6.07
N GLU A 312 22.71 -27.21 7.17
CA GLU A 312 22.58 -25.87 7.73
C GLU A 312 23.93 -25.35 8.26
N CYS A 313 24.75 -26.20 8.90
CA CYS A 313 26.11 -25.83 9.29
C CYS A 313 26.99 -25.50 8.08
N GLU A 314 26.93 -26.29 6.99
CA GLU A 314 27.67 -26.00 5.76
C GLU A 314 27.20 -24.68 5.12
N ARG A 315 25.89 -24.44 5.06
CA ARG A 315 25.33 -23.18 4.55
C ARG A 315 25.75 -21.98 5.40
N MET A 316 25.77 -22.14 6.73
CA MET A 316 26.23 -21.10 7.64
C MET A 316 27.73 -20.81 7.46
N ASN A 317 28.55 -21.83 7.27
CA ASN A 317 29.97 -21.67 6.97
C ASN A 317 30.17 -20.92 5.65
N TYR A 318 29.40 -21.24 4.62
CA TYR A 318 29.46 -20.52 3.35
C TYR A 318 29.06 -19.05 3.52
N LEU A 319 27.94 -18.77 4.19
CA LEU A 319 27.46 -17.42 4.43
C LEU A 319 28.47 -16.59 5.24
N THR A 320 28.96 -17.13 6.36
CA THR A 320 29.93 -16.44 7.21
C THR A 320 31.27 -16.26 6.51
N GLY A 321 31.69 -17.22 5.68
CA GLY A 321 32.87 -17.09 4.81
C GLY A 321 32.73 -15.94 3.80
N GLU A 322 31.60 -15.84 3.11
CA GLU A 322 31.30 -14.74 2.18
C GLU A 322 31.26 -13.38 2.88
N MET A 323 30.63 -13.31 4.07
CA MET A 323 30.63 -12.10 4.91
C MET A 323 32.05 -11.69 5.32
N LYS A 324 32.86 -12.64 5.80
CA LYS A 324 34.27 -12.39 6.16
C LYS A 324 35.08 -11.90 4.96
N ARG A 325 34.88 -12.48 3.77
CA ARG A 325 35.56 -12.06 2.53
C ARG A 325 35.18 -10.63 2.17
N SER A 326 33.89 -10.33 2.07
CA SER A 326 33.38 -9.02 1.68
C SER A 326 33.80 -7.91 2.65
N LEU A 327 33.78 -8.17 3.96
CA LEU A 327 34.22 -7.21 4.98
C LEU A 327 35.74 -6.95 4.92
N LYS A 328 36.55 -7.98 4.65
CA LYS A 328 38.00 -7.82 4.45
C LYS A 328 38.31 -7.03 3.19
N GLU A 329 37.60 -7.27 2.08
CA GLU A 329 37.73 -6.50 0.85
C GLU A 329 37.39 -5.02 1.09
N LEU A 330 36.35 -4.73 1.89
CA LEU A 330 36.01 -3.37 2.29
C LEU A 330 37.13 -2.72 3.13
N ASP A 331 37.69 -3.42 4.12
CA ASP A 331 38.82 -2.92 4.91
C ASP A 331 40.08 -2.68 4.04
N PHE A 332 40.38 -3.54 3.07
CA PHE A 332 41.45 -3.29 2.11
C PHE A 332 41.18 -2.07 1.22
N GLY A 333 39.94 -1.94 0.73
CA GLY A 333 39.51 -0.78 -0.05
C GLY A 333 39.62 0.54 0.71
N LEU A 334 39.27 0.54 2.01
CA LEU A 334 39.45 1.72 2.90
C LEU A 334 40.92 2.07 3.11
N ARG A 335 41.83 1.09 3.06
CA ARG A 335 43.28 1.29 3.15
C ARG A 335 43.91 1.67 1.81
N GLY A 336 43.16 1.63 0.70
CA GLY A 336 43.62 1.99 -0.63
C GLY A 336 44.49 0.93 -1.32
N ASN A 337 44.38 -0.35 -0.94
CA ASN A 337 45.14 -1.47 -1.51
C ASN A 337 44.27 -2.44 -2.32
#